data_AF-X1BP22-F1
#
_entry.id   AF-X1BP22-F1
#
_cell.length_a   1.000
_cell.length_b   1.000
_cell.length_c   1.000
_cell.angle_alpha   90.00
_cell.angle_beta   90.00
_cell.angle_gamma   90.00
#
_symmetry.space_group_name_H-M   'P 1'
#
loop_
_entity.id
_entity.type
_entity.pdbx_description
1 polymer ?
#
loop_
_entity_poly.entity_id
_entity_poly.type
_entity_poly.pdbx_seq_one_letter_code
_entity_poly.pdbx_strand_id
1 'polypeptide(L)'
;DMKCMEINLLNELIEGTSEIDLIIIDGSIVITPINLLFSKDAEISKKYDALLKEYHKLYLNCKEKNILLIGSIKDTRTSALSNFLRDSIQLLMPNHSKLSDFLKIDYRKVLKYFSDIDLFHRVLKKSERSCIFNCKIEIDKIRDTGIKKEIPYYFPLAFYAFYLKTAKFDTPCRIEFFMDEKHSLENASKKADLISSILLPISSLNEYYGLPIPQIEAHKRAVFKPNEVNLLLNNLTRTLRLYGVSLLEKRRDRRPF
;
A
#
# COMPACT_ATOMS: atom_id res chain seq x y z
N ASP A 1 -15.58 13.85 -11.64
CA ASP A 1 -14.30 14.54 -11.85
C ASP A 1 -13.16 13.86 -11.12
N MET A 2 -12.13 13.42 -11.85
CA MET A 2 -10.87 12.88 -11.29
C MET A 2 -9.92 13.98 -10.79
N LYS A 3 -10.31 15.26 -10.88
CA LYS A 3 -9.49 16.42 -10.50
C LYS A 3 -8.97 16.40 -9.06
N CYS A 4 -9.66 15.72 -8.15
CA CYS A 4 -9.29 15.61 -6.73
C CYS A 4 -8.65 14.26 -6.36
N MET A 5 -8.13 13.51 -7.34
CA MET A 5 -7.36 12.30 -7.02
C MET A 5 -5.99 12.70 -6.48
N GLU A 6 -5.58 12.05 -5.39
CA GLU A 6 -4.30 12.27 -4.71
C GLU A 6 -3.11 12.22 -5.69
N ILE A 7 -3.17 11.32 -6.67
CA ILE A 7 -2.14 11.15 -7.70
C ILE A 7 -2.02 12.37 -8.63
N ASN A 8 -3.13 13.01 -8.98
CA ASN A 8 -3.10 14.20 -9.85
C ASN A 8 -2.46 15.37 -9.09
N LEU A 9 -2.86 15.56 -7.83
CA LEU A 9 -2.26 16.57 -6.95
C LEU A 9 -0.76 16.32 -6.76
N LEU A 10 -0.35 15.07 -6.61
CA LEU A 10 1.06 14.69 -6.53
C LEU A 10 1.82 15.01 -7.82
N ASN A 11 1.25 14.69 -8.99
CA ASN A 11 1.86 15.02 -10.29
C ASN A 11 2.02 16.53 -10.47
N GLU A 12 0.99 17.32 -10.15
CA GLU A 12 1.02 18.79 -10.20
C GLU A 12 2.08 19.37 -9.23
N LEU A 13 2.16 18.81 -8.01
CA LEU A 13 3.13 19.24 -7.00
C LEU A 13 4.56 18.93 -7.40
N ILE A 14 4.81 17.76 -8.00
CA ILE A 14 6.12 17.40 -8.54
C ILE A 14 6.49 18.34 -9.68
N GLU A 15 5.56 18.68 -10.58
CA GLU A 15 5.84 19.60 -11.70
C GLU A 15 6.15 21.02 -11.22
N GLY A 16 5.40 21.52 -10.24
CA GLY A 16 5.53 22.88 -9.71
C GLY A 16 6.69 23.10 -8.73
N THR A 17 7.31 22.04 -8.22
CA THR A 17 8.36 22.12 -7.18
C THR A 17 9.63 21.40 -7.63
N SER A 18 10.79 22.01 -7.43
CA SER A 18 12.09 21.43 -7.80
C SER A 18 12.79 20.66 -6.68
N GLU A 19 12.39 20.86 -5.41
CA GLU A 19 13.11 20.37 -4.22
C GLU A 19 12.29 19.34 -3.45
N ILE A 20 11.99 18.19 -4.06
CA ILE A 20 11.32 17.08 -3.37
C ILE A 20 12.22 15.86 -3.44
N ASP A 21 12.77 15.45 -2.30
CA ASP A 21 13.62 14.25 -2.23
C ASP A 21 12.80 12.96 -2.00
N LEU A 22 11.67 13.09 -1.31
CA LEU A 22 10.87 11.95 -0.83
C LEU A 22 9.37 12.25 -0.88
N ILE A 23 8.60 11.29 -1.37
CA ILE A 23 7.13 11.28 -1.32
C ILE A 23 6.67 10.01 -0.60
N ILE A 24 5.78 10.18 0.38
CA ILE A 24 5.18 9.07 1.13
C ILE A 24 3.66 9.09 0.89
N ILE A 25 3.14 8.04 0.27
CA ILE A 25 1.70 7.84 0.04
C ILE A 25 1.12 6.97 1.15
N ASP A 26 -0.06 7.33 1.67
CA ASP A 26 -0.84 6.51 2.61
C ASP A 26 -1.58 5.39 1.89
N GLY A 27 -0.83 4.35 1.52
CA GLY A 27 -1.36 3.23 0.77
C GLY A 27 -0.32 2.57 -0.13
N SER A 28 -0.82 1.66 -0.95
CA SER A 28 -0.03 0.93 -1.94
C SER A 28 0.36 1.86 -3.08
N ILE A 29 1.64 1.81 -3.47
CA ILE A 29 2.05 2.39 -4.77
C ILE A 29 1.66 1.43 -5.91
N VAL A 30 1.45 0.15 -5.62
CA VAL A 30 0.97 -0.80 -6.63
C VAL A 30 -0.54 -0.63 -6.83
N ILE A 31 -0.95 -0.38 -8.07
CA ILE A 31 -2.37 -0.16 -8.41
C ILE A 31 -3.05 -1.52 -8.49
N THR A 32 -4.02 -1.74 -7.60
CA THR A 32 -4.86 -2.94 -7.57
C THR A 32 -6.32 -2.54 -7.31
N PRO A 33 -7.32 -3.30 -7.82
CA PRO A 33 -7.18 -4.52 -8.62
C PRO A 33 -7.23 -4.25 -10.13
N ILE A 34 -6.35 -4.91 -10.87
CA ILE A 34 -6.09 -4.63 -12.29
C ILE A 34 -7.18 -5.21 -13.20
N ASN A 35 -7.97 -6.15 -12.67
CA ASN A 35 -9.15 -6.68 -13.35
C ASN A 35 -10.18 -5.60 -13.72
N LEU A 36 -10.18 -4.43 -13.06
CA LEU A 36 -11.06 -3.31 -13.39
C LEU A 36 -10.78 -2.71 -14.78
N LEU A 37 -9.55 -2.85 -15.29
CA LEU A 37 -9.23 -2.51 -16.68
C LEU A 37 -10.09 -3.32 -17.67
N PHE A 38 -10.40 -4.56 -17.32
CA PHE A 38 -11.19 -5.50 -18.11
C PHE A 38 -12.64 -5.60 -17.66
N SER A 39 -13.13 -4.60 -16.91
CA SER A 39 -14.53 -4.51 -16.54
C SER A 39 -15.41 -4.52 -17.80
N LYS A 40 -16.58 -5.18 -17.70
CA LYS A 40 -17.60 -5.15 -18.75
C LYS A 40 -18.19 -3.75 -18.94
N ASP A 41 -18.08 -2.91 -17.92
CA ASP A 41 -18.49 -1.52 -17.95
C ASP A 41 -17.38 -0.65 -18.57
N ALA A 42 -17.67 -0.09 -19.74
CA ALA A 42 -16.75 0.75 -20.48
C ALA A 42 -16.39 2.06 -19.76
N GLU A 43 -17.28 2.59 -18.91
CA GLU A 43 -17.00 3.81 -18.16
C GLU A 43 -15.98 3.53 -17.04
N ILE A 44 -16.13 2.41 -16.34
CA ILE A 44 -15.19 1.96 -15.31
C ILE A 44 -13.81 1.69 -15.92
N SER A 45 -13.77 0.95 -17.04
CA SER A 45 -12.52 0.66 -17.75
C SER A 45 -11.80 1.95 -18.18
N LYS A 46 -12.51 2.93 -18.74
CA LYS A 46 -11.94 4.24 -19.13
C LYS A 46 -11.39 5.03 -17.93
N LYS A 47 -12.13 5.10 -16.82
CA LYS A 47 -11.67 5.80 -15.60
C LYS A 47 -10.44 5.12 -15.00
N TYR A 48 -10.40 3.79 -15.02
CA TYR A 48 -9.27 3.03 -14.51
C TYR A 48 -8.03 3.18 -15.41
N ASP A 49 -8.20 3.19 -16.74
CA ASP A 49 -7.11 3.48 -17.69
C ASP A 49 -6.54 4.90 -17.50
N ALA A 50 -7.39 5.90 -17.26
CA ALA A 50 -6.95 7.25 -16.93
C ALA A 50 -6.13 7.27 -15.62
N LEU A 51 -6.58 6.56 -14.59
CA LEU A 51 -5.84 6.43 -13.33
C LEU A 51 -4.46 5.78 -13.54
N LEU A 52 -4.39 4.72 -14.34
CA LEU A 52 -3.13 4.04 -14.66
C LEU A 52 -2.13 4.97 -15.35
N LYS A 53 -2.61 5.82 -16.27
CA LYS A 53 -1.78 6.83 -16.94
C LYS A 53 -1.22 7.86 -15.96
N GLU A 54 -2.01 8.28 -14.99
CA GLU A 54 -1.56 9.24 -13.96
C GLU A 54 -0.52 8.65 -13.03
N TYR A 55 -0.67 7.39 -12.61
CA TYR A 55 0.39 6.69 -11.88
C TYR A 55 1.65 6.47 -12.72
N HIS A 56 1.51 6.17 -14.01
CA HIS A 56 2.65 6.08 -14.92
C HIS A 56 3.42 7.39 -15.00
N LYS A 57 2.69 8.50 -15.16
CA LYS A 57 3.26 9.84 -15.09
C LYS A 57 3.98 10.07 -13.75
N LEU A 58 3.39 9.67 -12.63
CA LEU A 58 3.99 9.77 -11.30
C LEU A 58 5.33 9.02 -11.21
N TYR A 59 5.39 7.77 -11.68
CA TYR A 59 6.64 7.01 -11.63
C TYR A 59 7.73 7.60 -12.51
N LEU A 60 7.38 8.06 -13.72
CA LEU A 60 8.32 8.72 -14.62
C LEU A 60 8.85 10.02 -14.02
N ASN A 61 7.97 10.89 -13.53
CA ASN A 61 8.33 12.15 -12.89
C ASN A 61 9.26 11.91 -11.69
N CYS A 62 8.93 10.94 -10.83
CA CYS A 62 9.79 10.57 -9.70
C CYS A 62 11.14 10.03 -10.17
N LYS A 63 11.18 9.25 -11.25
CA LYS A 63 12.43 8.73 -11.80
C LYS A 63 13.31 9.84 -12.38
N GLU A 64 12.74 10.71 -13.21
CA GLU A 64 13.47 11.80 -13.88
C GLU A 64 14.05 12.80 -12.89
N LYS A 65 13.30 13.11 -11.83
CA LYS A 65 13.73 14.03 -10.76
C LYS A 65 14.45 13.34 -9.60
N ASN A 66 14.71 12.03 -9.71
CA ASN A 66 15.34 11.22 -8.66
C ASN A 66 14.65 11.31 -7.29
N ILE A 67 13.32 11.39 -7.29
CA ILE A 67 12.45 11.44 -6.11
C ILE A 67 12.20 10.02 -5.63
N LEU A 68 12.41 9.79 -4.33
CA LEU A 68 12.10 8.53 -3.70
C LEU A 68 10.59 8.44 -3.41
N LEU A 69 9.86 7.64 -4.20
CA LEU A 69 8.44 7.36 -3.97
C LEU A 69 8.27 6.13 -3.08
N ILE A 70 7.52 6.29 -2.00
CA ILE A 70 7.24 5.24 -1.01
C ILE A 70 5.74 5.10 -0.79
N GLY A 71 5.26 3.85 -0.83
CA GLY A 71 3.96 3.49 -0.26
C GLY A 71 4.14 3.01 1.16
N SER A 72 3.46 3.63 2.13
CA SER A 72 3.47 3.18 3.52
C SER A 72 2.08 2.70 3.91
N ILE A 73 1.96 1.38 4.10
CA ILE A 73 0.71 0.68 4.34
C ILE A 73 0.68 0.22 5.80
N LYS A 74 -0.35 0.68 6.51
CA LYS A 74 -0.58 0.44 7.94
C LYS A 74 -1.19 -0.95 8.14
N ASP A 75 -2.32 -1.18 7.47
CA ASP A 75 -3.11 -2.39 7.58
C ASP A 75 -3.01 -3.21 6.29
N THR A 76 -2.23 -4.28 6.31
CA THR A 76 -2.27 -5.30 5.25
C THR A 76 -2.83 -6.60 5.80
N ARG A 77 -3.77 -7.19 5.05
CA ARG A 77 -4.30 -8.53 5.32
C ARG A 77 -3.62 -9.61 4.48
N THR A 78 -2.53 -9.27 3.78
CA THR A 78 -1.81 -10.24 2.97
C THR A 78 -1.17 -11.31 3.85
N SER A 79 -1.19 -12.54 3.34
CA SER A 79 -0.45 -13.69 3.87
C SER A 79 0.50 -14.23 2.79
N ALA A 80 0.93 -13.36 1.87
CA ALA A 80 1.65 -13.78 0.67
C ALA A 80 3.06 -14.24 1.04
N LEU A 81 3.71 -13.49 1.92
CA LEU A 81 5.06 -13.83 2.38
C LEU A 81 5.03 -14.99 3.38
N SER A 82 4.01 -15.07 4.26
CA SER A 82 3.83 -16.20 5.16
C SER A 82 3.58 -17.51 4.40
N ASN A 83 2.77 -17.47 3.35
CA ASN A 83 2.58 -18.61 2.44
C ASN A 83 3.88 -18.97 1.69
N PHE A 84 4.60 -17.98 1.17
CA PHE A 84 5.89 -18.21 0.51
C PHE A 84 6.92 -18.85 1.46
N LEU A 85 7.01 -18.36 2.71
CA LEU A 85 7.88 -18.93 3.73
C LEU A 85 7.49 -20.37 4.06
N ARG A 86 6.19 -20.66 4.22
CA ARG A 86 5.69 -22.01 4.44
C ARG A 86 6.17 -22.97 3.35
N ASP A 87 6.02 -22.57 2.09
CA ASP A 87 6.36 -23.43 0.95
C ASP A 87 7.89 -23.54 0.79
N SER A 88 8.63 -22.47 1.09
CA SER A 88 10.10 -22.42 1.03
C SER A 88 10.77 -23.25 2.13
N ILE A 89 10.21 -23.27 3.35
CA ILE A 89 10.75 -24.07 4.46
C ILE A 89 10.82 -25.54 4.07
N GLN A 90 9.79 -26.08 3.41
CA GLN A 90 9.79 -27.46 2.93
C GLN A 90 10.97 -27.75 1.99
N LEU A 91 11.30 -26.82 1.10
CA LEU A 91 12.38 -26.97 0.14
C LEU A 91 13.76 -26.86 0.78
N LEU A 92 13.89 -26.03 1.82
CA LEU A 92 15.14 -25.75 2.52
C LEU A 92 15.46 -26.77 3.63
N MET A 93 14.44 -27.45 4.16
CA MET A 93 14.56 -28.43 5.23
C MET A 93 15.63 -29.51 5.02
N PRO A 94 15.80 -30.12 3.83
CA PRO A 94 16.80 -31.17 3.61
C PRO A 94 18.25 -30.69 3.84
N ASN A 95 18.51 -29.39 3.66
CA ASN A 95 19.86 -28.84 3.59
C ASN A 95 20.27 -28.05 4.85
N HIS A 96 19.36 -27.84 5.80
CA HIS A 96 19.61 -26.98 6.96
C HIS A 96 19.25 -27.65 8.29
N SER A 97 20.27 -28.01 9.07
CA SER A 97 20.15 -28.61 10.41
C SER A 97 19.33 -27.76 11.39
N LYS A 98 19.36 -26.43 11.24
CA LYS A 98 18.58 -25.47 12.04
C LYS A 98 17.07 -25.53 11.83
N LEU A 99 16.59 -26.21 10.78
CA LEU A 99 15.16 -26.36 10.48
C LEU A 99 14.58 -27.68 11.02
N SER A 100 15.38 -28.50 11.71
CA SER A 100 14.93 -29.79 12.26
C SER A 100 13.80 -29.66 13.28
N ASP A 101 13.70 -28.53 14.01
CA ASP A 101 12.60 -28.30 14.95
C ASP A 101 11.24 -28.11 14.26
N PHE A 102 11.22 -27.68 13.00
CA PHE A 102 9.98 -27.61 12.20
C PHE A 102 9.41 -29.00 11.88
N LEU A 103 10.19 -30.08 12.01
CA LEU A 103 9.66 -31.45 11.88
C LEU A 103 8.81 -31.87 13.08
N LYS A 104 9.02 -31.25 14.25
CA LYS A 104 8.33 -31.59 15.51
C LYS A 104 6.94 -30.98 15.60
N ILE A 105 6.62 -30.02 14.73
CA ILE A 105 5.39 -29.22 14.78
C ILE A 105 4.77 -29.20 13.39
N ASP A 106 3.44 -29.20 13.30
CA ASP A 106 2.73 -28.95 12.04
C ASP A 106 2.79 -27.45 11.68
N TYR A 107 3.98 -26.98 11.31
CA TYR A 107 4.26 -25.59 11.01
C TYR A 107 3.40 -25.04 9.87
N ARG A 108 2.93 -25.91 8.96
CA ARG A 108 2.06 -25.51 7.87
C ARG A 108 0.70 -25.05 8.36
N LYS A 109 0.12 -25.78 9.33
CA LYS A 109 -1.12 -25.34 9.98
C LYS A 109 -0.90 -24.06 10.77
N VAL A 110 0.20 -23.98 11.52
CA VAL A 110 0.52 -22.79 12.33
C VAL A 110 0.68 -21.54 11.46
N LEU A 111 1.49 -21.59 10.40
CA LEU A 111 1.71 -20.45 9.50
C LEU A 111 0.45 -20.03 8.74
N LYS A 112 -0.51 -20.95 8.52
CA LYS A 112 -1.78 -20.62 7.88
C LYS A 112 -2.65 -19.67 8.70
N TYR A 113 -2.49 -19.66 10.03
CA TYR A 113 -3.22 -18.75 10.91
C TYR A 113 -2.64 -17.33 10.96
N PHE A 114 -1.41 -17.13 10.50
CA PHE A 114 -0.74 -15.84 10.58
C PHE A 114 -0.87 -15.05 9.29
N SER A 115 -1.35 -13.81 9.42
CA SER A 115 -1.10 -12.78 8.41
C SER A 115 0.39 -12.42 8.37
N ASP A 116 0.83 -11.78 7.30
CA ASP A 116 2.21 -11.29 7.22
C ASP A 116 2.52 -10.33 8.39
N ILE A 117 1.60 -9.40 8.69
CA ILE A 117 1.73 -8.47 9.82
C ILE A 117 1.88 -9.23 11.15
N ASP A 118 1.04 -10.22 11.42
CA ASP A 118 1.08 -10.96 12.68
C ASP A 118 2.39 -11.74 12.84
N LEU A 119 2.91 -12.27 11.73
CA LEU A 119 4.17 -12.99 11.71
C LEU A 119 5.33 -12.02 11.99
N PHE A 120 5.43 -10.94 11.21
CA PHE A 120 6.54 -9.99 11.32
C PHE A 120 6.46 -9.12 12.58
N HIS A 121 5.29 -8.92 13.17
CA HIS A 121 5.16 -8.27 14.48
C HIS A 121 5.85 -9.09 15.58
N ARG A 122 5.82 -10.43 15.48
CA ARG A 122 6.48 -11.34 16.43
C ARG A 122 7.96 -11.57 16.14
N VAL A 123 8.34 -11.52 14.86
CA VAL A 123 9.71 -11.82 14.42
C VAL A 123 10.63 -10.59 14.48
N LEU A 124 10.15 -9.43 14.06
CA LEU A 124 10.96 -8.21 13.97
C LEU A 124 11.02 -7.48 15.31
N LYS A 125 12.23 -7.06 15.70
CA LYS A 125 12.44 -6.11 16.80
C LYS A 125 12.33 -4.67 16.30
N LYS A 126 12.22 -3.72 17.24
CA LYS A 126 12.25 -2.28 16.92
C LYS A 126 13.51 -1.97 16.10
N SER A 127 13.35 -1.19 15.04
CA SER A 127 14.40 -0.78 14.10
C SER A 127 14.91 -1.90 13.17
N GLU A 128 14.23 -3.04 13.10
CA GLU A 128 14.52 -4.09 12.12
C GLU A 128 13.55 -4.05 10.94
N ARG A 129 14.04 -4.48 9.78
CA ARG A 129 13.24 -4.71 8.58
C ARG A 129 13.27 -6.17 8.15
N SER A 130 12.23 -6.63 7.46
CA SER A 130 12.23 -7.93 6.80
C SER A 130 13.15 -7.94 5.57
N CYS A 131 13.30 -9.12 4.96
CA CYS A 131 13.78 -9.22 3.60
C CYS A 131 12.85 -8.47 2.62
N ILE A 132 13.43 -8.04 1.50
CA ILE A 132 12.66 -7.50 0.38
C ILE A 132 11.98 -8.64 -0.36
N PHE A 133 10.76 -8.42 -0.81
CA PHE A 133 10.04 -9.33 -1.69
C PHE A 133 9.40 -8.56 -2.83
N ASN A 134 9.31 -9.20 -3.99
CA ASN A 134 8.70 -8.60 -5.16
C ASN A 134 7.17 -8.65 -5.03
N CYS A 135 6.51 -7.50 -5.19
CA CYS A 135 5.08 -7.40 -5.31
C CYS A 135 4.69 -7.82 -6.73
N LYS A 136 4.44 -9.12 -6.93
CA LYS A 136 3.95 -9.63 -8.22
C LYS A 136 2.70 -8.88 -8.63
N ILE A 137 2.78 -8.19 -9.76
CA ILE A 137 1.63 -7.51 -10.35
C ILE A 137 0.73 -8.60 -10.96
N GLU A 138 -0.58 -8.55 -10.72
CA GLU A 138 -1.52 -9.50 -11.32
C GLU A 138 -1.48 -9.49 -12.87
N ILE A 139 -0.92 -8.44 -13.47
CA ILE A 139 -0.63 -8.33 -14.90
C ILE A 139 0.20 -9.51 -15.39
N ASP A 140 1.20 -9.97 -14.64
CA ASP A 140 2.04 -11.09 -15.06
C ASP A 140 1.21 -12.37 -15.17
N LYS A 141 0.29 -12.59 -14.22
CA LYS A 141 -0.64 -13.73 -14.26
C LYS A 141 -1.63 -13.61 -15.44
N ILE A 142 -2.12 -12.40 -15.72
CA ILE A 142 -3.05 -12.17 -16.85
C ILE A 142 -2.33 -12.35 -18.19
N ARG A 143 -1.06 -11.94 -18.30
CA ARG A 143 -0.19 -12.18 -19.47
C ARG A 143 0.08 -13.66 -19.66
N ASP A 144 0.37 -14.40 -18.59
CA ASP A 144 0.58 -15.86 -18.61
C ASP A 144 -0.67 -16.62 -19.11
N THR A 145 -1.88 -16.09 -18.87
CA THR A 145 -3.12 -16.70 -19.41
C THR A 145 -3.34 -16.47 -20.91
N GLY A 146 -2.48 -15.70 -21.59
CA GLY A 146 -2.57 -15.47 -23.04
C GLY A 146 -3.77 -14.63 -23.50
N ILE A 147 -4.58 -14.10 -22.57
CA ILE A 147 -5.88 -13.47 -22.87
C ILE A 147 -5.75 -12.11 -23.57
N LYS A 148 -4.58 -11.46 -23.57
CA LYS A 148 -4.29 -10.31 -24.46
C LYS A 148 -2.80 -9.95 -24.47
N LYS A 149 -2.16 -10.05 -25.66
CA LYS A 149 -0.82 -9.50 -25.96
C LYS A 149 -0.79 -7.95 -25.99
N GLU A 150 -1.94 -7.31 -25.87
CA GLU A 150 -2.14 -5.86 -25.99
C GLU A 150 -2.32 -5.14 -24.64
N ILE A 151 -2.00 -5.78 -23.51
CA ILE A 151 -1.89 -5.02 -22.26
C ILE A 151 -0.67 -4.12 -22.43
N PRO A 152 -0.83 -2.79 -22.52
CA PRO A 152 0.29 -1.91 -22.76
C PRO A 152 1.34 -2.19 -21.69
N TYR A 153 2.60 -2.16 -22.11
CA TYR A 153 3.74 -2.28 -21.22
C TYR A 153 3.80 -1.01 -20.38
N TYR A 154 2.81 -0.80 -19.53
CA TYR A 154 2.64 0.46 -18.81
C TYR A 154 3.80 0.68 -17.84
N PHE A 155 4.49 -0.38 -17.40
CA PHE A 155 5.52 -0.24 -16.38
C PHE A 155 6.67 -1.24 -16.62
N PRO A 156 7.80 -0.83 -17.22
CA PRO A 156 9.07 -1.56 -17.12
C PRO A 156 9.68 -1.40 -15.71
N LEU A 157 8.86 -1.56 -14.67
CA LEU A 157 9.18 -1.30 -13.28
C LEU A 157 8.91 -2.53 -12.43
N ALA A 158 9.87 -2.87 -11.58
CA ALA A 158 9.72 -3.88 -10.56
C ALA A 158 9.31 -3.22 -9.23
N PHE A 159 8.25 -3.73 -8.61
CA PHE A 159 7.77 -3.26 -7.31
C PHE A 159 8.26 -4.19 -6.21
N TYR A 160 8.79 -3.60 -5.16
CA TYR A 160 9.29 -4.29 -3.99
C TYR A 160 8.57 -3.82 -2.74
N ALA A 161 8.44 -4.72 -1.78
CA ALA A 161 7.97 -4.39 -0.46
C ALA A 161 8.84 -5.06 0.61
N PHE A 162 8.80 -4.48 1.79
CA PHE A 162 9.33 -5.06 3.02
C PHE A 162 8.51 -4.57 4.22
N TYR A 163 8.63 -5.27 5.33
CA TYR A 163 8.01 -4.87 6.60
C TYR A 163 9.06 -4.16 7.46
N LEU A 164 8.71 -2.99 7.99
CA LEU A 164 9.56 -2.20 8.87
C LEU A 164 8.91 -2.07 10.25
N LYS A 165 9.63 -2.49 11.30
CA LYS A 165 9.18 -2.38 12.68
C LYS A 165 9.73 -1.10 13.30
N THR A 166 8.94 -0.04 13.27
CA THR A 166 9.30 1.32 13.72
C THR A 166 9.10 1.53 15.22
N ALA A 167 8.05 0.94 15.79
CA ALA A 167 7.69 1.04 17.21
C ALA A 167 7.64 -0.35 17.88
N LYS A 168 7.85 -0.38 19.21
CA LYS A 168 7.97 -1.64 19.97
C LYS A 168 6.62 -2.35 20.08
N PHE A 169 5.58 -1.61 20.46
CA PHE A 169 4.26 -2.14 20.76
C PHE A 169 3.29 -2.05 19.57
N ASP A 170 3.70 -1.45 18.46
CA ASP A 170 2.88 -1.31 17.26
C ASP A 170 3.13 -2.43 16.24
N THR A 171 2.24 -2.63 15.29
CA THR A 171 2.46 -3.52 14.14
C THR A 171 3.49 -2.94 13.16
N PRO A 172 4.28 -3.78 12.46
CA PRO A 172 5.21 -3.29 11.44
C PRO A 172 4.44 -2.73 10.24
N CYS A 173 4.94 -1.65 9.66
CA CYS A 173 4.38 -1.06 8.45
C CYS A 173 4.94 -1.77 7.21
N ARG A 174 4.09 -2.01 6.22
CA ARG A 174 4.54 -2.48 4.90
C ARG A 174 4.97 -1.29 4.07
N ILE A 175 6.24 -1.27 3.70
CA ILE A 175 6.85 -0.22 2.90
C ILE A 175 7.04 -0.75 1.49
N GLU A 176 6.53 -0.03 0.52
CA GLU A 176 6.60 -0.34 -0.90
C GLU A 176 7.41 0.70 -1.66
N PHE A 177 8.18 0.24 -2.63
CA PHE A 177 8.98 1.08 -3.51
C PHE A 177 9.13 0.44 -4.89
N PHE A 178 9.50 1.23 -5.90
CA PHE A 178 9.73 0.72 -7.25
C PHE A 178 11.19 0.88 -7.69
N MET A 179 11.57 0.07 -8.68
CA MET A 179 12.85 0.09 -9.37
C MET A 179 12.67 -0.21 -10.85
N ASP A 180 13.68 0.11 -11.66
CA ASP A 180 13.72 -0.29 -13.06
C ASP A 180 13.83 -1.82 -13.19
N GLU A 181 13.21 -2.45 -14.20
CA GLU A 181 13.30 -3.89 -14.41
C GLU A 181 14.75 -4.44 -14.48
N LYS A 182 15.67 -3.67 -15.07
CA LYS A 182 17.08 -4.04 -15.20
C LYS A 182 17.89 -3.60 -13.98
N HIS A 183 17.62 -4.18 -12.82
CA HIS A 183 18.38 -3.91 -11.60
C HIS A 183 18.94 -5.19 -10.97
N SER A 184 20.01 -5.05 -10.19
CA SER A 184 20.53 -6.14 -9.36
C SER A 184 19.77 -6.20 -8.03
N LEU A 185 19.62 -7.40 -7.47
CA LEU A 185 19.01 -7.60 -6.15
C LEU A 185 19.75 -6.84 -5.04
N GLU A 186 21.07 -6.69 -5.16
CA GLU A 186 21.88 -5.89 -4.23
C GLU A 186 21.47 -4.41 -4.25
N ASN A 187 21.21 -3.84 -5.42
CA ASN A 187 20.76 -2.46 -5.53
C ASN A 187 19.37 -2.27 -4.90
N ALA A 188 18.48 -3.26 -5.04
CA ALA A 188 17.18 -3.24 -4.37
C ALA A 188 17.31 -3.28 -2.84
N SER A 189 18.22 -4.10 -2.30
CA SER A 189 18.48 -4.12 -0.87
C SER A 189 19.06 -2.80 -0.39
N LYS A 190 20.06 -2.23 -1.09
CA LYS A 190 20.64 -0.92 -0.74
C LYS A 190 19.59 0.20 -0.73
N LYS A 191 18.66 0.20 -1.70
CA LYS A 191 17.55 1.15 -1.72
C LYS A 191 16.59 0.95 -0.55
N ALA A 192 16.27 -0.30 -0.19
CA ALA A 192 15.46 -0.59 0.99
C ALA A 192 16.13 -0.18 2.31
N ASP A 193 17.45 -0.32 2.41
CA ASP A 193 18.24 0.14 3.55
C ASP A 193 18.22 1.68 3.67
N LEU A 194 18.39 2.37 2.54
CA LEU A 194 18.26 3.84 2.47
C LEU A 194 16.85 4.30 2.87
N ILE A 195 15.81 3.67 2.34
CA ILE A 195 14.42 3.98 2.72
C ILE A 195 14.24 3.80 4.23
N SER A 196 14.72 2.69 4.77
CA SER A 196 14.57 2.37 6.19
C SER A 196 15.31 3.37 7.09
N SER A 197 16.51 3.82 6.69
CA SER A 197 17.28 4.81 7.45
C SER A 197 16.61 6.18 7.47
N ILE A 198 15.88 6.55 6.41
CA ILE A 198 15.10 7.79 6.34
C ILE A 198 13.79 7.68 7.12
N LEU A 199 13.05 6.57 6.97
CA LEU A 199 11.74 6.40 7.59
C LEU A 199 11.81 6.19 9.10
N LEU A 200 12.84 5.51 9.60
CA LEU A 200 12.96 5.19 11.02
C LEU A 200 12.94 6.42 11.93
N PRO A 201 13.75 7.48 11.73
CA PRO A 201 13.74 8.65 12.62
C PRO A 201 12.39 9.39 12.60
N ILE A 202 11.72 9.46 11.44
CA ILE A 202 10.42 10.15 11.32
C ILE A 202 9.23 9.29 11.76
N SER A 203 9.44 8.01 12.07
CA SER A 203 8.36 7.08 12.45
C SER A 203 8.52 6.50 13.86
N SER A 204 9.67 6.67 14.51
CA SER A 204 10.00 6.01 15.80
C SER A 204 9.89 6.92 17.03
N LEU A 205 9.19 8.06 16.91
CA LEU A 205 9.02 9.04 18.00
C LEU A 205 8.23 8.51 19.20
N ASN A 206 7.35 7.51 18.99
CA ASN A 206 6.53 6.93 20.04
C ASN A 206 6.76 5.41 20.11
N GLU A 207 6.70 4.83 21.30
CA GLU A 207 6.82 3.37 21.51
C GLU A 207 5.58 2.58 21.08
N TYR A 208 4.43 3.23 21.04
CA TYR A 208 3.11 2.64 20.78
C TYR A 208 2.57 2.92 19.38
N TYR A 209 3.15 3.88 18.65
CA TYR A 209 2.64 4.29 17.34
C TYR A 209 3.78 4.62 16.39
N GLY A 210 3.88 3.84 15.33
CA GLY A 210 5.08 3.71 14.51
C GLY A 210 4.91 4.21 13.08
N LEU A 211 4.29 5.36 12.86
CA LEU A 211 4.01 5.87 11.51
C LEU A 211 4.77 7.17 11.18
N PRO A 212 5.15 7.38 9.90
CA PRO A 212 5.78 8.61 9.47
C PRO A 212 4.95 9.84 9.84
N ILE A 213 5.57 10.81 10.53
CA ILE A 213 4.91 12.07 10.95
C ILE A 213 4.17 12.76 9.80
N PRO A 214 4.73 12.89 8.57
CA PRO A 214 4.01 13.53 7.47
C PRO A 214 2.67 12.86 7.15
N GLN A 215 2.60 11.53 7.26
CA GLN A 215 1.35 10.79 7.05
C GLN A 215 0.35 11.04 8.17
N ILE A 216 0.81 11.10 9.42
CA ILE A 216 -0.06 11.39 10.58
C ILE A 216 -0.68 12.77 10.43
N GLU A 217 0.12 13.75 10.03
CA GLU A 217 -0.34 15.13 9.83
C GLU A 217 -1.30 15.25 8.64
N ALA A 218 -0.96 14.67 7.49
CA ALA A 218 -1.83 14.65 6.31
C ALA A 218 -3.18 14.00 6.64
N HIS A 219 -3.17 12.86 7.33
CA HIS A 219 -4.39 12.19 7.76
C HIS A 219 -5.23 13.07 8.69
N LYS A 220 -4.63 13.69 9.72
CA LYS A 220 -5.34 14.59 10.63
C LYS A 220 -5.97 15.79 9.93
N ARG A 221 -5.34 16.30 8.86
CA ARG A 221 -5.87 17.42 8.07
C ARG A 221 -6.99 17.00 7.11
N ALA A 222 -6.93 15.78 6.58
CA ALA A 222 -7.91 15.25 5.63
C ALA A 222 -9.20 14.72 6.29
N VAL A 223 -9.15 14.32 7.57
CA VAL A 223 -10.32 13.79 8.29
C VAL A 223 -11.38 14.87 8.49
N PHE A 224 -12.58 14.64 7.95
CA PHE A 224 -13.74 15.48 8.19
C PHE A 224 -14.13 15.48 9.67
N LYS A 225 -14.36 16.67 10.23
CA LYS A 225 -14.90 16.80 11.58
C LYS A 225 -16.38 16.41 11.59
N PRO A 226 -16.90 15.80 12.68
CA PRO A 226 -18.32 15.42 12.77
C PRO A 226 -19.28 16.58 12.43
N ASN A 227 -18.93 17.80 12.84
CA ASN A 227 -19.72 19.00 12.56
C ASN A 227 -19.76 19.34 11.07
N GLU A 228 -18.67 19.15 10.35
CA GLU A 228 -18.59 19.37 8.89
C GLU A 228 -19.43 18.33 8.15
N VAL A 229 -19.36 17.06 8.58
CA VAL A 229 -20.21 15.99 8.05
C VAL A 229 -21.69 16.31 8.26
N ASN A 230 -22.07 16.75 9.46
CA ASN A 230 -23.44 17.14 9.77
C ASN A 230 -23.90 18.32 8.91
N LEU A 231 -23.04 19.32 8.68
CA LEU A 231 -23.35 20.47 7.83
C LEU A 231 -23.55 20.04 6.37
N LEU A 232 -22.71 19.15 5.84
CA LEU A 232 -22.88 18.58 4.50
C LEU A 232 -24.18 17.78 4.40
N LEU A 233 -24.48 16.94 5.38
CA LEU A 233 -25.71 16.13 5.42
C LEU A 233 -26.96 17.01 5.49
N ASN A 234 -26.94 18.06 6.32
CA ASN A 234 -28.03 19.02 6.45
C ASN A 234 -28.26 19.79 5.15
N ASN A 235 -27.19 20.20 4.47
CA ASN A 235 -27.28 20.84 3.16
C ASN A 235 -27.85 19.90 2.10
N LEU A 236 -27.38 18.65 2.03
CA LEU A 236 -27.93 17.62 1.15
C LEU A 236 -29.41 17.37 1.43
N THR A 237 -29.78 17.23 2.70
CA THR A 237 -31.17 17.02 3.13
C THR A 237 -32.05 18.21 2.75
N ARG A 238 -31.56 19.45 2.91
CA ARG A 238 -32.27 20.66 2.47
C ARG A 238 -32.48 20.68 0.96
N THR A 239 -31.46 20.38 0.17
CA THR A 239 -31.57 20.33 -1.29
C THR A 239 -32.51 19.23 -1.73
N LEU A 240 -32.40 18.02 -1.18
CA LEU A 240 -33.27 16.88 -1.52
C LEU A 240 -34.73 17.12 -1.12
N ARG A 241 -34.97 17.81 0.00
CA ARG A 241 -36.33 18.22 0.39
C ARG A 241 -36.98 19.16 -0.62
N LEU A 242 -36.22 20.02 -1.31
CA LEU A 242 -36.76 20.85 -2.40
C LEU A 242 -37.28 19.99 -3.57
N TYR A 243 -36.72 18.80 -3.77
CA TYR A 243 -37.14 17.82 -4.77
C TYR A 243 -38.12 16.76 -4.21
N GLY A 244 -38.66 16.97 -3.00
CA GLY A 244 -39.66 16.08 -2.39
C GLY A 244 -39.08 14.80 -1.75
N VAL A 245 -37.75 14.65 -1.67
CA VAL A 245 -37.10 13.49 -1.08
C VAL A 245 -36.72 13.78 0.38
N SER A 246 -37.36 13.11 1.33
CA SER A 246 -37.01 13.24 2.75
C SER A 246 -36.01 12.16 3.18
N LEU A 247 -34.78 12.55 3.48
CA LEU A 247 -33.86 11.73 4.27
C LEU A 247 -34.33 11.74 5.73
N LEU A 248 -35.14 10.75 6.11
CA LEU A 248 -35.50 10.54 7.51
C LEU A 248 -34.34 9.82 8.20
N GLU A 249 -33.80 10.42 9.25
CA GLU A 249 -32.92 9.70 10.17
C GLU A 249 -33.58 8.39 10.64
N LYS A 250 -32.77 7.34 10.77
CA LYS A 250 -33.26 6.04 11.23
C LYS A 250 -33.76 6.21 12.66
N ARG A 251 -34.91 5.60 12.99
CA ARG A 251 -35.52 5.68 14.34
C ARG A 251 -34.55 5.32 15.49
N ARG A 252 -33.53 4.51 15.21
CA ARG A 252 -32.48 4.12 16.19
C ARG A 252 -31.58 5.27 16.63
N ASP A 253 -31.39 6.29 15.79
CA ASP A 253 -30.56 7.45 16.08
C ASP A 253 -31.37 8.53 16.84
N ARG A 254 -32.69 8.33 16.97
CA ARG A 254 -33.65 9.20 17.68
C ARG A 254 -34.03 8.66 19.06
N ARG A 255 -33.29 7.70 19.61
CA ARG A 255 -33.60 7.19 20.95
C ARG A 255 -33.32 8.30 21.97
N PRO A 256 -34.26 8.60 22.88
CA PRO A 256 -34.04 9.60 23.93
C PRO A 256 -33.06 9.13 25.02
N PHE A 257 -32.58 7.90 24.94
CA PHE A 257 -31.73 7.19 25.89
C PHE A 257 -30.87 6.16 25.16
#